data_AF-A0A1E4B0U5-F1
#
_entry.id   AF-A0A1E4B0U5-F1
#
_cell.length_a   1.000
_cell.length_b   1.000
_cell.length_c   1.000
_cell.angle_alpha   90.00
_cell.angle_beta   90.00
_cell.angle_gamma   90.00
#
_symmetry.space_group_name_H-M   'P 1'
#
loop_
_entity.id
_entity.type
_entity.pdbx_description
1 polymer ?
#
loop_
_entity_poly.entity_id
_entity_poly.type
_entity_poly.pdbx_seq_one_letter_code
_entity_poly.pdbx_strand_id
1 'polypeptide(L)'
;MIRLFAILLPLSLWTASPAAAQDRLPAGLSDEELAEILITAARETMQEELTELVATLLAPGKKAKPGWEKTGVDILAELALREGGIAGNLLVDTDLEVRTVGDLSGQTAPQPTGFVRYVLRPEPADGIAERAYTSFAKGFWFASSMQRQQRGNALCYSGDFGVELYARSPYTEWDVEDIGTVAIGLALFETFRNEEICVVYDRDRQGRYTEKAYLPDGRMLAAVNAQMTPALVMPANELERFLETATPSD
;
A
#
# COMPACT_ATOMS: atom_id res chain seq x y z
N MET A 1 3.90 1.48 -6.67
CA MET A 1 2.99 0.51 -6.02
C MET A 1 2.32 1.18 -4.84
N ILE A 2 3.08 1.93 -4.04
CA ILE A 2 2.66 3.07 -3.18
C ILE A 2 1.14 3.36 -3.26
N ARG A 3 0.63 3.84 -4.40
CA ARG A 3 -0.77 4.24 -4.60
C ARG A 3 -1.79 3.14 -4.88
N LEU A 4 -1.41 1.98 -5.40
CA LEU A 4 -2.35 0.90 -5.75
C LEU A 4 -3.20 0.49 -4.53
N PHE A 5 -2.59 0.44 -3.34
CA PHE A 5 -3.30 0.12 -2.11
C PHE A 5 -4.10 1.30 -1.54
N ALA A 6 -3.62 2.52 -1.75
CA ALA A 6 -4.33 3.74 -1.40
C ALA A 6 -5.63 3.93 -2.21
N ILE A 7 -5.64 3.47 -3.46
CA ILE A 7 -6.78 3.54 -4.39
C ILE A 7 -7.95 2.61 -3.99
N LEU A 8 -7.67 1.58 -3.20
CA LEU A 8 -8.65 0.53 -2.86
C LEU A 8 -9.51 0.82 -1.64
N LEU A 9 -9.03 1.72 -0.78
CA LEU A 9 -9.56 1.94 0.57
C LEU A 9 -10.57 3.11 0.69
N PRO A 10 -10.51 4.21 -0.09
CA PRO A 10 -11.51 5.27 -0.05
C PRO A 10 -12.70 4.90 -0.95
N LEU A 11 -13.39 3.82 -0.61
CA LEU A 11 -14.71 3.56 -1.16
C LEU A 11 -15.68 3.59 0.01
N SER A 12 -16.26 4.76 0.21
CA SER A 12 -17.36 5.07 1.13
C SER A 12 -18.67 4.32 0.78
N LEU A 13 -18.61 3.02 0.46
CA LEU A 13 -19.71 2.25 -0.14
C LEU A 13 -19.94 0.85 0.45
N TRP A 14 -19.19 0.43 1.46
CA TRP A 14 -19.35 -0.91 2.03
C TRP A 14 -20.44 -0.90 3.10
N THR A 15 -21.66 -1.28 2.70
CA THR A 15 -22.82 -1.44 3.60
C THR A 15 -22.72 -2.68 4.49
N ALA A 16 -21.81 -3.61 4.17
CA ALA A 16 -21.51 -4.78 4.95
C ALA A 16 -20.20 -4.56 5.72
N SER A 17 -20.31 -4.22 7.01
CA SER A 17 -19.16 -4.22 7.90
C SER A 17 -18.87 -5.66 8.35
N PRO A 18 -17.61 -6.10 8.43
CA PRO A 18 -17.17 -7.30 9.14
C PRO A 18 -17.46 -7.27 10.65
N ALA A 19 -18.58 -6.69 11.09
CA ALA A 19 -18.97 -6.50 12.49
C ALA A 19 -19.01 -7.82 13.28
N ALA A 20 -19.24 -8.95 12.60
CA ALA A 20 -19.16 -10.29 13.17
C ALA A 20 -17.75 -10.68 13.66
N ALA A 21 -16.71 -9.94 13.29
CA ALA A 21 -15.35 -10.12 13.79
C ALA A 21 -15.19 -9.66 15.24
N GLN A 22 -15.93 -8.64 15.70
CA GLN A 22 -15.74 -8.08 17.04
C GLN A 22 -15.97 -9.13 18.14
N ASP A 23 -17.00 -9.96 18.00
CA ASP A 23 -17.30 -11.06 18.93
C ASP A 23 -16.25 -12.19 18.89
N ARG A 24 -15.35 -12.18 17.89
CA ARG A 24 -14.32 -13.19 17.66
C ARG A 24 -12.91 -12.71 18.04
N LEU A 25 -12.76 -11.51 18.63
CA LEU A 25 -11.48 -10.91 19.01
C LEU A 25 -11.27 -10.91 20.54
N PRO A 26 -11.01 -12.07 21.19
CA PRO A 26 -10.68 -12.09 22.61
C PRO A 26 -9.35 -11.37 22.89
N ALA A 27 -9.14 -10.94 24.13
CA ALA A 27 -7.85 -10.41 24.56
C ALA A 27 -6.77 -11.51 24.54
N GLY A 28 -5.53 -11.15 24.19
CA GLY A 28 -4.37 -12.03 24.23
C GLY A 28 -4.11 -12.86 22.96
N LEU A 29 -4.71 -12.50 21.83
CA LEU A 29 -4.37 -13.08 20.53
C LEU A 29 -2.94 -12.72 20.13
N SER A 30 -2.28 -13.65 19.45
CA SER A 30 -1.08 -13.33 18.66
C SER A 30 -1.46 -12.51 17.43
N ASP A 31 -0.48 -11.79 16.86
CA ASP A 31 -0.68 -11.00 15.64
C ASP A 31 -1.15 -11.87 14.45
N GLU A 32 -0.70 -13.12 14.39
CA GLU A 32 -1.09 -14.09 13.36
C GLU A 32 -2.57 -14.49 13.52
N GLU A 33 -3.00 -14.85 14.73
CA GLU A 33 -4.40 -15.18 15.01
C GLU A 33 -5.33 -13.98 14.74
N LEU A 34 -4.90 -12.78 15.14
CA LEU A 34 -5.61 -11.53 14.85
C LEU A 34 -5.80 -11.36 13.34
N ALA A 35 -4.73 -11.51 12.55
CA ALA A 35 -4.78 -11.39 11.10
C ALA A 35 -5.70 -12.44 10.46
N GLU A 36 -5.63 -13.71 10.91
CA GLU A 36 -6.48 -14.79 10.40
C GLU A 36 -7.97 -14.54 10.64
N ILE A 37 -8.33 -14.08 11.85
CA ILE A 37 -9.72 -13.77 12.18
C ILE A 37 -10.25 -12.62 11.32
N LEU A 38 -9.48 -11.53 11.18
CA LEU A 38 -9.87 -10.36 10.39
C LEU A 38 -10.03 -10.71 8.90
N ILE A 39 -9.06 -11.42 8.32
CA ILE A 39 -9.12 -11.84 6.92
C ILE A 39 -10.30 -12.78 6.68
N THR A 40 -10.53 -13.74 7.58
CA THR A 40 -11.66 -14.67 7.46
C THR A 40 -12.99 -13.94 7.51
N ALA A 41 -13.16 -13.01 8.45
CA ALA A 41 -14.39 -12.23 8.58
C ALA A 41 -14.67 -11.36 7.34
N ALA A 42 -13.64 -10.70 6.80
CA ALA A 42 -13.77 -9.93 5.55
C ALA A 42 -14.15 -10.83 4.36
N ARG A 43 -13.54 -12.02 4.22
CA ARG A 43 -13.90 -12.96 3.15
C ARG A 43 -15.32 -13.50 3.30
N GLU A 44 -15.73 -13.90 4.50
CA GLU A 44 -17.10 -14.39 4.74
C GLU A 44 -18.17 -13.36 4.38
N THR A 45 -17.84 -12.07 4.51
CA THR A 45 -18.81 -10.97 4.36
C THR A 45 -18.73 -10.29 2.99
N MET A 46 -17.56 -10.28 2.34
CA MET A 46 -17.25 -9.34 1.25
C MET A 46 -16.44 -9.97 0.10
N GLN A 47 -16.28 -11.30 0.06
CA GLN A 47 -15.42 -11.96 -0.92
C GLN A 47 -15.79 -11.62 -2.37
N GLU A 48 -17.08 -11.57 -2.70
CA GLU A 48 -17.54 -11.31 -4.07
C GLU A 48 -17.20 -9.87 -4.47
N GLU A 49 -17.48 -8.90 -3.61
CA GLU A 49 -17.20 -7.48 -3.81
C GLU A 49 -15.70 -7.20 -3.92
N LEU A 50 -14.89 -7.80 -3.04
CA LEU A 50 -13.43 -7.70 -3.09
C LEU A 50 -12.90 -8.29 -4.40
N THR A 51 -13.41 -9.44 -4.83
CA THR A 51 -13.00 -10.08 -6.08
C THR A 51 -13.37 -9.23 -7.30
N GLU A 52 -14.58 -8.68 -7.33
CA GLU A 52 -15.05 -7.79 -8.40
C GLU A 52 -14.24 -6.49 -8.46
N LEU A 53 -13.93 -5.90 -7.30
CA LEU A 53 -13.11 -4.70 -7.22
C LEU A 53 -11.71 -4.94 -7.77
N VAL A 54 -11.04 -6.03 -7.34
CA VAL A 54 -9.71 -6.37 -7.85
C VAL A 54 -9.77 -6.65 -9.36
N ALA A 55 -10.76 -7.42 -9.83
CA ALA A 55 -10.94 -7.69 -11.26
C ALA A 55 -11.14 -6.42 -12.08
N THR A 56 -11.89 -5.44 -11.53
CA THR A 56 -12.12 -4.15 -12.17
C THR A 56 -10.84 -3.32 -12.25
N LEU A 57 -10.05 -3.28 -11.18
CA LEU A 57 -8.82 -2.49 -11.16
C LEU A 57 -7.71 -3.10 -12.02
N LEU A 58 -7.66 -4.44 -12.05
CA LEU A 58 -6.73 -5.20 -12.87
C LEU A 58 -7.24 -5.47 -14.29
N ALA A 59 -8.41 -4.91 -14.64
CA ALA A 59 -9.00 -5.05 -15.96
C ALA A 59 -7.98 -4.61 -17.03
N PRO A 60 -7.57 -5.50 -17.95
CA PRO A 60 -6.52 -5.19 -18.89
C PRO A 60 -6.96 -4.11 -19.88
N GLY A 61 -6.26 -2.98 -19.89
CA GLY A 61 -6.50 -1.90 -20.82
C GLY A 61 -5.75 -2.05 -22.14
N LYS A 62 -5.57 -0.93 -22.84
CA LYS A 62 -4.85 -0.87 -24.10
C LYS A 62 -3.40 -1.32 -23.90
N LYS A 63 -2.92 -2.17 -24.82
CA LYS A 63 -1.52 -2.57 -24.85
C LYS A 63 -0.64 -1.37 -25.21
N ALA A 64 0.38 -1.14 -24.40
CA ALA A 64 1.40 -0.14 -24.68
C ALA A 64 2.24 -0.52 -25.90
N LYS A 65 2.99 0.45 -26.42
CA LYS A 65 3.94 0.19 -27.51
C LYS A 65 5.06 -0.74 -27.01
N PRO A 66 5.68 -1.54 -27.89
CA PRO A 66 6.87 -2.31 -27.54
C PRO A 66 7.94 -1.41 -26.90
N GLY A 67 8.59 -1.90 -25.84
CA GLY A 67 9.58 -1.14 -25.07
C GLY A 67 8.97 -0.21 -24.00
N TRP A 68 7.71 -0.43 -23.60
CA TRP A 68 7.04 0.35 -22.57
C TRP A 68 7.80 0.36 -21.24
N GLU A 69 8.49 -0.74 -20.92
CA GLU A 69 9.27 -0.91 -19.71
C GLU A 69 10.48 0.05 -19.63
N LYS A 70 10.86 0.67 -20.76
CA LYS A 70 11.93 1.68 -20.85
C LYS A 70 11.40 3.11 -20.91
N THR A 71 10.09 3.30 -20.75
CA THR A 71 9.50 4.65 -20.69
C THR A 71 9.69 5.26 -19.30
N GLY A 72 9.31 6.53 -19.14
CA GLY A 72 9.49 7.26 -17.89
C GLY A 72 10.95 7.45 -17.51
N VAL A 73 11.18 7.68 -16.22
CA VAL A 73 12.50 7.81 -15.61
C VAL A 73 12.89 6.54 -14.85
N ASP A 74 14.18 6.28 -14.73
CA ASP A 74 14.70 5.34 -13.74
C ASP A 74 14.65 6.02 -12.37
N ILE A 75 13.57 5.75 -11.63
CA ILE A 75 13.33 6.38 -10.33
C ILE A 75 14.40 6.00 -9.29
N LEU A 76 14.93 4.77 -9.34
CA LEU A 76 15.94 4.33 -8.39
C LEU A 76 17.25 5.09 -8.62
N ALA A 77 17.64 5.27 -9.89
CA ALA A 77 18.80 6.10 -10.24
C ALA A 77 18.60 7.58 -9.87
N GLU A 78 17.41 8.13 -10.11
CA GLU A 78 17.07 9.52 -9.74
C GLU A 78 17.16 9.76 -8.22
N LEU A 79 16.66 8.83 -7.40
CA LEU A 79 16.78 8.93 -5.94
C LEU A 79 18.21 8.67 -5.46
N ALA A 80 18.95 7.77 -6.10
CA ALA A 80 20.34 7.48 -5.75
C ALA A 80 21.28 8.69 -5.93
N LEU A 81 20.96 9.60 -6.85
CA LEU A 81 21.74 10.82 -7.09
C LEU A 81 21.49 11.92 -6.05
N ARG A 82 20.48 11.77 -5.19
CA ARG A 82 20.17 12.74 -4.13
C ARG A 82 21.02 12.48 -2.89
N GLU A 83 21.16 13.51 -2.07
CA GLU A 83 21.79 13.35 -0.75
C GLU A 83 21.05 12.28 0.06
N GLY A 84 21.81 11.40 0.73
CA GLY A 84 21.27 10.22 1.43
C GLY A 84 20.98 9.01 0.52
N GLY A 85 21.13 9.13 -0.80
CA GLY A 85 20.86 8.04 -1.75
C GLY A 85 19.40 7.56 -1.71
N ILE A 86 19.14 6.34 -2.18
CA ILE A 86 17.78 5.79 -2.23
C ILE A 86 17.16 5.74 -0.82
N ALA A 87 17.91 5.27 0.19
CA ALA A 87 17.41 5.12 1.56
C ALA A 87 17.14 6.45 2.29
N GLY A 88 17.73 7.55 1.83
CA GLY A 88 17.49 8.88 2.38
C GLY A 88 16.24 9.57 1.82
N ASN A 89 15.61 9.02 0.77
CA ASN A 89 14.60 9.72 -0.01
C ASN A 89 13.34 8.86 -0.21
N LEU A 90 12.22 9.36 0.30
CA LEU A 90 10.90 8.74 0.21
C LEU A 90 10.03 9.45 -0.83
N LEU A 91 9.07 8.74 -1.39
CA LEU A 91 8.04 9.30 -2.27
C LEU A 91 6.75 9.49 -1.47
N VAL A 92 6.38 10.72 -1.17
CA VAL A 92 5.14 11.07 -0.48
C VAL A 92 4.08 11.52 -1.47
N ASP A 93 2.88 10.98 -1.34
CA ASP A 93 1.76 11.39 -2.18
C ASP A 93 1.34 12.84 -1.91
N THR A 94 0.91 13.54 -2.96
CA THR A 94 0.43 14.93 -2.86
C THR A 94 -1.06 15.05 -2.56
N ASP A 95 -1.81 13.97 -2.74
CA ASP A 95 -3.20 13.88 -2.33
C ASP A 95 -3.29 13.73 -0.81
N LEU A 96 -4.28 14.41 -0.23
CA LEU A 96 -4.44 14.49 1.22
C LEU A 96 -5.55 13.56 1.74
N GLU A 97 -6.37 13.01 0.84
CA GLU A 97 -7.48 12.09 1.19
C GLU A 97 -6.93 10.75 1.68
N VAL A 98 -6.01 10.16 0.91
CA VAL A 98 -5.27 8.96 1.32
C VAL A 98 -3.79 9.26 1.37
N ARG A 99 -3.26 9.25 2.59
CA ARG A 99 -1.86 9.59 2.85
C ARG A 99 -0.99 8.38 2.60
N THR A 100 -0.05 8.52 1.68
CA THR A 100 0.84 7.41 1.34
C THR A 100 2.30 7.86 1.20
N VAL A 101 3.21 7.04 1.71
CA VAL A 101 4.65 7.22 1.57
C VAL A 101 5.28 5.91 1.09
N GLY A 102 6.07 5.97 0.02
CA GLY A 102 6.89 4.85 -0.44
C GLY A 102 8.36 5.05 -0.14
N ASP A 103 8.97 4.03 0.48
CA ASP A 103 10.40 3.85 0.61
C ASP A 103 10.88 2.84 -0.44
N LEU A 104 11.46 3.34 -1.55
CA LEU A 104 12.00 2.48 -2.62
C LEU A 104 13.32 1.77 -2.24
N SER A 105 13.88 2.04 -1.06
CA SER A 105 15.03 1.30 -0.53
C SER A 105 14.62 0.07 0.27
N GLY A 106 13.42 0.07 0.84
CA GLY A 106 12.97 -0.98 1.75
C GLY A 106 13.84 -1.04 3.01
N GLN A 107 14.29 0.08 3.56
CA GLN A 107 15.12 0.14 4.77
C GLN A 107 14.47 0.90 5.92
N THR A 108 13.43 1.70 5.68
CA THR A 108 12.77 2.43 6.76
C THR A 108 12.06 1.48 7.72
N ALA A 109 12.23 1.71 9.02
CA ALA A 109 11.56 1.00 10.09
C ALA A 109 11.16 2.00 11.18
N PRO A 110 10.14 2.83 10.94
CA PRO A 110 9.75 3.89 11.88
C PRO A 110 9.19 3.27 13.17
N GLN A 111 9.35 3.98 14.29
CA GLN A 111 8.74 3.61 15.57
C GLN A 111 7.93 4.79 16.11
N PRO A 112 6.83 5.18 15.43
CA PRO A 112 6.07 6.36 15.80
C PRO A 112 5.53 6.23 17.22
N THR A 113 5.63 7.32 17.98
CA THR A 113 5.18 7.32 19.37
C THR A 113 3.66 7.28 19.46
N GLY A 114 3.13 6.54 20.45
CA GLY A 114 1.68 6.43 20.65
C GLY A 114 0.96 5.53 19.65
N PHE A 115 1.68 4.64 18.97
CA PHE A 115 1.10 3.56 18.17
C PHE A 115 1.47 2.18 18.74
N VAL A 116 0.51 1.26 18.68
CA VAL A 116 0.71 -0.18 18.83
C VAL A 116 0.98 -0.77 17.46
N ARG A 117 2.04 -1.56 17.33
CA ARG A 117 2.44 -2.24 16.09
C ARG A 117 2.01 -3.71 16.13
N TYR A 118 1.41 -4.18 15.05
CA TYR A 118 1.04 -5.57 14.81
C TYR A 118 1.71 -6.08 13.53
N VAL A 119 2.31 -7.26 13.57
CA VAL A 119 2.88 -7.93 12.39
C VAL A 119 1.86 -8.94 11.86
N LEU A 120 0.96 -8.46 11.00
CA LEU A 120 -0.20 -9.21 10.51
C LEU A 120 0.17 -10.21 9.41
N ARG A 121 1.23 -9.90 8.66
CA ARG A 121 1.90 -10.83 7.73
C ARG A 121 3.40 -10.64 7.81
N PRO A 122 4.20 -11.73 7.87
CA PRO A 122 5.65 -11.64 7.93
C PRO A 122 6.22 -11.00 6.66
N GLU A 123 7.36 -10.33 6.80
CA GLU A 123 8.09 -9.76 5.66
C GLU A 123 8.57 -10.86 4.69
N PRO A 124 8.72 -10.57 3.39
CA PRO A 124 9.23 -11.52 2.40
C PRO A 124 10.62 -12.07 2.77
N ALA A 125 10.79 -13.39 2.66
CA ALA A 125 11.99 -14.07 3.14
C ALA A 125 13.27 -13.69 2.36
N ASP A 126 13.16 -13.42 1.05
CA ASP A 126 14.31 -13.04 0.21
C ASP A 126 14.64 -11.53 0.29
N GLY A 127 14.14 -10.85 1.31
CA GLY A 127 14.41 -9.44 1.60
C GLY A 127 13.36 -8.49 1.05
N ILE A 128 13.55 -7.21 1.38
CA ILE A 128 12.57 -6.15 1.14
C ILE A 128 13.20 -5.12 0.23
N ALA A 129 12.49 -4.82 -0.84
CA ALA A 129 12.94 -3.91 -1.87
C ALA A 129 12.15 -2.60 -1.87
N GLU A 130 10.97 -2.59 -1.27
CA GLU A 130 10.15 -1.41 -1.06
C GLU A 130 9.32 -1.57 0.21
N ARG A 131 9.13 -0.47 0.95
CA ARG A 131 8.04 -0.34 1.91
C ARG A 131 7.06 0.74 1.46
N ALA A 132 5.78 0.53 1.70
CA ALA A 132 4.77 1.57 1.53
C ALA A 132 3.96 1.73 2.82
N TYR A 133 3.81 2.97 3.27
CA TYR A 133 3.02 3.34 4.44
C TYR A 133 1.76 4.05 3.97
N THR A 134 0.59 3.50 4.29
CA THR A 134 -0.70 4.03 3.83
C THR A 134 -1.63 4.25 5.02
N SER A 135 -2.14 5.47 5.19
CA SER A 135 -3.20 5.76 6.14
C SER A 135 -4.53 5.83 5.41
N PHE A 136 -5.48 5.05 5.90
CA PHE A 136 -6.82 4.87 5.33
C PHE A 136 -7.93 5.24 6.33
N ALA A 137 -7.58 5.33 7.61
CA ALA A 137 -8.46 5.73 8.69
C ALA A 137 -7.66 6.49 9.74
N LYS A 138 -8.34 7.35 10.49
CA LYS A 138 -7.70 8.16 11.52
C LYS A 138 -7.07 7.27 12.58
N GLY A 139 -5.75 7.38 12.75
CA GLY A 139 -5.02 6.61 13.76
C GLY A 139 -4.60 5.21 13.31
N PHE A 140 -4.75 4.88 12.02
CA PHE A 140 -4.26 3.64 11.45
C PHE A 140 -3.28 3.88 10.29
N TRP A 141 -2.23 3.07 10.24
CA TRP A 141 -1.29 2.97 9.12
C TRP A 141 -1.00 1.51 8.81
N PHE A 142 -1.20 1.10 7.56
CA PHE A 142 -0.59 -0.12 7.06
C PHE A 142 0.81 0.17 6.55
N ALA A 143 1.79 -0.62 6.96
CA ALA A 143 3.08 -0.71 6.30
C ALA A 143 3.14 -2.02 5.53
N SER A 144 3.21 -1.95 4.20
CA SER A 144 3.46 -3.12 3.36
C SER A 144 4.93 -3.19 2.97
N SER A 145 5.51 -4.39 3.03
CA SER A 145 6.89 -4.65 2.62
C SER A 145 6.88 -5.58 1.42
N MET A 146 7.56 -5.23 0.34
CA MET A 146 7.45 -5.96 -0.93
C MET A 146 8.82 -6.27 -1.52
N GLN A 147 8.85 -7.36 -2.29
CA GLN A 147 9.88 -7.57 -3.29
C GLN A 147 9.51 -6.90 -4.60
N ARG A 148 10.52 -6.52 -5.37
CA ARG A 148 10.34 -6.02 -6.74
C ARG A 148 11.51 -6.43 -7.61
N GLN A 149 11.21 -6.65 -8.89
CA GLN A 149 12.18 -6.81 -9.96
C GLN A 149 12.18 -5.59 -10.86
N GLN A 150 13.35 -5.17 -11.32
CA GLN A 150 13.45 -4.07 -12.28
C GLN A 150 13.48 -4.63 -13.71
N ARG A 151 12.62 -4.11 -14.59
CA ARG A 151 12.59 -4.40 -16.03
C ARG A 151 12.75 -3.10 -16.80
N GLY A 152 13.97 -2.80 -17.24
CA GLY A 152 14.26 -1.45 -17.75
C GLY A 152 14.09 -0.41 -16.64
N ASN A 153 13.18 0.53 -16.83
CA ASN A 153 12.79 1.53 -15.83
C ASN A 153 11.58 1.08 -15.00
N ALA A 154 10.87 0.03 -15.41
CA ALA A 154 9.70 -0.45 -14.69
C ALA A 154 10.09 -1.21 -13.42
N LEU A 155 9.40 -0.94 -12.32
CA LEU A 155 9.46 -1.72 -11.09
C LEU A 155 8.27 -2.67 -11.06
N CYS A 156 8.52 -3.97 -11.12
CA CYS A 156 7.51 -5.02 -11.14
C CYS A 156 7.46 -5.74 -9.79
N TYR A 157 6.29 -5.75 -9.18
CA TYR A 157 6.05 -6.32 -7.86
C TYR A 157 5.37 -7.66 -8.04
N SER A 158 5.99 -8.69 -7.48
CA SER A 158 5.40 -10.02 -7.37
C SER A 158 4.73 -10.16 -6.00
N GLY A 159 3.68 -10.95 -5.98
CA GLY A 159 2.71 -11.12 -4.91
C GLY A 159 3.15 -11.55 -3.50
N ASP A 160 4.44 -11.57 -3.19
CA ASP A 160 4.90 -11.81 -1.82
C ASP A 160 5.10 -10.46 -1.10
N PHE A 161 4.27 -10.21 -0.10
CA PHE A 161 4.35 -9.00 0.73
C PHE A 161 4.13 -9.32 2.20
N GLY A 162 4.79 -8.53 3.05
CA GLY A 162 4.52 -8.44 4.48
C GLY A 162 3.57 -7.28 4.75
N VAL A 163 2.86 -7.36 5.88
CA VAL A 163 1.91 -6.33 6.31
C VAL A 163 2.05 -6.13 7.80
N GLU A 164 2.32 -4.89 8.18
CA GLU A 164 2.24 -4.43 9.55
C GLU A 164 1.14 -3.39 9.68
N LEU A 165 0.51 -3.33 10.84
CA LEU A 165 -0.44 -2.30 11.20
C LEU A 165 0.09 -1.51 12.40
N TYR A 166 0.05 -0.19 12.28
CA TYR A 166 0.26 0.74 13.38
C TYR A 166 -1.10 1.35 13.73
N ALA A 167 -1.57 1.15 14.95
CA ALA A 167 -2.85 1.66 15.44
C ALA A 167 -2.67 2.50 16.71
N ARG A 168 -3.43 3.58 16.88
CA ARG A 168 -3.35 4.45 18.09
C ARG A 168 -3.90 3.81 19.36
N SER A 169 -4.70 2.75 19.23
CA SER A 169 -5.29 1.99 20.33
C SER A 169 -5.05 0.49 20.12
N PRO A 170 -5.03 -0.30 21.21
CA PRO A 170 -4.96 -1.75 21.10
C PRO A 170 -6.24 -2.31 20.44
N TYR A 171 -6.16 -3.48 19.79
CA TYR A 171 -7.29 -4.05 19.04
C TYR A 171 -8.51 -4.37 19.92
N THR A 172 -8.30 -4.56 21.23
CA THR A 172 -9.37 -4.75 22.21
C THR A 172 -10.23 -3.52 22.45
N GLU A 173 -9.77 -2.34 21.98
CA GLU A 173 -10.46 -1.06 22.10
C GLU A 173 -11.04 -0.56 20.77
N TRP A 174 -10.82 -1.30 19.67
CA TRP A 174 -11.36 -0.92 18.36
C TRP A 174 -12.86 -1.13 18.33
N ASP A 175 -13.55 -0.18 17.69
CA ASP A 175 -14.96 -0.35 17.40
C ASP A 175 -15.17 -1.22 16.13
N VAL A 176 -16.44 -1.43 15.79
CA VAL A 176 -16.84 -2.22 14.63
C VAL A 176 -16.33 -1.64 13.31
N GLU A 177 -16.25 -0.32 13.21
CA GLU A 177 -15.81 0.38 12.00
C GLU A 177 -14.30 0.24 11.82
N ASP A 178 -13.53 0.42 12.89
CA ASP A 178 -12.09 0.20 12.93
C ASP A 178 -11.73 -1.23 12.52
N ILE A 179 -12.37 -2.21 13.15
CA ILE A 179 -12.19 -3.65 12.85
C ILE A 179 -12.52 -3.92 11.39
N GLY A 180 -13.64 -3.39 10.91
CA GLY A 180 -14.07 -3.58 9.54
C GLY A 180 -13.08 -3.03 8.53
N THR A 181 -12.58 -1.82 8.77
CA THR A 181 -11.65 -1.14 7.88
C THR A 181 -10.30 -1.88 7.81
N VAL A 182 -9.76 -2.31 8.95
CA VAL A 182 -8.53 -3.11 8.99
C VAL A 182 -8.72 -4.45 8.27
N ALA A 183 -9.84 -5.14 8.52
CA ALA A 183 -10.14 -6.43 7.89
C ALA A 183 -10.25 -6.33 6.37
N ILE A 184 -10.93 -5.30 5.86
CA ILE A 184 -11.04 -5.03 4.42
C ILE A 184 -9.65 -4.77 3.82
N GLY A 185 -8.84 -3.91 4.46
CA GLY A 185 -7.48 -3.63 4.00
C GLY A 185 -6.61 -4.89 3.89
N LEU A 186 -6.63 -5.75 4.92
CA LEU A 186 -5.92 -7.02 4.89
C LEU A 186 -6.43 -7.96 3.79
N ALA A 187 -7.74 -8.07 3.61
CA ALA A 187 -8.32 -8.94 2.59
C ALA A 187 -8.00 -8.46 1.16
N LEU A 188 -7.95 -7.14 0.95
CA LEU A 188 -7.48 -6.53 -0.29
C LEU A 188 -6.02 -6.88 -0.57
N PHE A 189 -5.13 -6.70 0.40
CA PHE A 189 -3.74 -7.14 0.28
C PHE A 189 -3.70 -8.61 -0.19
N GLU A 190 -4.37 -9.50 0.54
CA GLU A 190 -4.43 -10.94 0.22
C GLU A 190 -4.99 -11.27 -1.17
N THR A 191 -5.83 -10.43 -1.75
CA THR A 191 -6.36 -10.67 -3.09
C THR A 191 -5.37 -10.22 -4.17
N PHE A 192 -4.69 -9.09 -3.96
CA PHE A 192 -3.64 -8.59 -4.86
C PHE A 192 -2.37 -9.44 -4.87
N ARG A 193 -2.14 -10.25 -3.82
CA ARG A 193 -0.96 -11.12 -3.68
C ARG A 193 -0.75 -12.14 -4.79
N ASN A 194 -1.72 -12.36 -5.64
CA ASN A 194 -1.59 -13.36 -6.70
C ASN A 194 -1.21 -12.72 -8.04
N GLU A 195 -1.06 -11.40 -8.06
CA GLU A 195 -0.98 -10.61 -9.27
C GLU A 195 0.38 -9.92 -9.37
N GLU A 196 0.97 -9.95 -10.56
CA GLU A 196 2.19 -9.19 -10.84
C GLU A 196 1.82 -7.86 -11.49
N ILE A 197 2.30 -6.75 -10.93
CA ILE A 197 2.00 -5.40 -11.42
C ILE A 197 3.31 -4.65 -11.60
N CYS A 198 3.46 -3.99 -12.74
CA CYS A 198 4.61 -3.17 -13.05
C CYS A 198 4.25 -1.70 -13.07
N VAL A 199 5.08 -0.86 -12.44
CA VAL A 199 4.94 0.58 -12.45
C VAL A 199 6.14 1.24 -13.12
N VAL A 200 5.87 2.27 -13.92
CA VAL A 200 6.88 3.22 -14.40
C VAL A 200 6.58 4.60 -13.81
N TYR A 201 7.60 5.41 -13.62
CA TYR A 201 7.45 6.76 -13.10
C TYR A 201 7.69 7.79 -14.19
N ASP A 202 6.75 8.70 -14.39
CA ASP A 202 6.97 9.90 -15.18
C ASP A 202 7.34 11.06 -14.25
N ARG A 203 8.33 11.86 -14.65
CA ARG A 203 8.70 13.09 -13.93
C ARG A 203 8.15 14.31 -14.66
N ASP A 204 7.42 15.16 -13.94
CA ASP A 204 6.98 16.43 -14.48
C ASP A 204 8.06 17.52 -14.38
N ARG A 205 7.77 18.72 -14.89
CA ARG A 205 8.71 19.86 -14.86
C ARG A 205 8.95 20.42 -13.45
N GLN A 206 8.07 20.12 -12.50
CA GLN A 206 8.16 20.54 -11.11
C GLN A 206 8.90 19.50 -10.25
N GLY A 207 9.36 18.40 -10.86
CA GLY A 207 10.06 17.33 -10.17
C GLY A 207 9.14 16.39 -9.40
N ARG A 208 7.83 16.40 -9.71
CA ARG A 208 6.86 15.44 -9.17
C ARG A 208 6.89 14.18 -10.00
N TYR A 209 6.70 13.04 -9.35
CA TYR A 209 6.72 11.72 -9.96
C TYR A 209 5.31 11.14 -10.00
N THR A 210 4.82 10.74 -11.16
CA THR A 210 3.51 10.08 -11.29
C THR A 210 3.71 8.64 -11.74
N GLU A 211 3.12 7.70 -11.01
CA GLU A 211 3.13 6.29 -11.38
C GLU A 211 2.20 6.00 -12.56
N LYS A 212 2.62 5.07 -13.42
CA LYS A 212 1.76 4.41 -14.40
C LYS A 212 1.91 2.91 -14.25
N ALA A 213 0.81 2.24 -13.96
CA ALA A 213 0.70 0.82 -13.74
C ALA A 213 0.30 0.04 -15.01
N TYR A 214 0.91 -1.13 -15.15
CA TYR A 214 0.79 -2.06 -16.26
C TYR A 214 0.73 -3.49 -15.72
N LEU A 215 0.05 -4.36 -16.44
CA LEU A 215 0.29 -5.80 -16.37
C LEU A 215 1.68 -6.12 -16.97
N PRO A 216 2.28 -7.28 -16.64
CA PRO A 216 3.63 -7.65 -17.09
C PRO A 216 3.79 -7.69 -18.62
N ASP A 217 2.68 -7.90 -19.35
CA ASP A 217 2.64 -7.94 -20.81
C ASP A 217 2.47 -6.55 -21.47
N GLY A 218 2.46 -5.49 -20.68
CA GLY A 218 2.37 -4.09 -21.12
C GLY A 218 0.95 -3.58 -21.35
N ARG A 219 -0.10 -4.32 -20.99
CA ARG A 219 -1.47 -3.76 -20.95
C ARG A 219 -1.60 -2.79 -19.77
N MET A 220 -2.05 -1.57 -20.05
CA MET A 220 -2.24 -0.54 -19.01
C MET A 220 -3.38 -0.90 -18.06
N LEU A 221 -3.20 -0.61 -16.77
CA LEU A 221 -4.27 -0.70 -15.78
C LEU A 221 -5.00 0.65 -15.72
N ALA A 222 -5.99 0.83 -16.60
CA ALA A 222 -6.61 2.14 -16.82
C ALA A 222 -7.33 2.68 -15.57
N ALA A 223 -8.04 1.82 -14.84
CA ALA A 223 -8.76 2.20 -13.62
C ALA A 223 -7.81 2.62 -12.49
N VAL A 224 -6.68 1.91 -12.34
CA VAL A 224 -5.61 2.27 -11.41
C VAL A 224 -4.97 3.60 -11.82
N ASN A 225 -4.58 3.73 -13.09
CA ASN A 225 -3.88 4.92 -13.61
C ASN A 225 -4.73 6.20 -13.53
N ALA A 226 -6.06 6.09 -13.58
CA ALA A 226 -6.96 7.22 -13.44
C ALA A 226 -6.94 7.85 -12.03
N GLN A 227 -6.50 7.09 -11.02
CA GLN A 227 -6.48 7.50 -9.62
C GLN A 227 -5.05 7.79 -9.11
N MET A 228 -4.05 7.61 -9.96
CA MET A 228 -2.66 7.93 -9.66
C MET A 228 -2.48 9.44 -9.56
N THR A 229 -1.97 9.89 -8.44
CA THR A 229 -1.61 11.28 -8.18
C THR A 229 -0.09 11.44 -8.20
N PRO A 230 0.41 12.67 -8.37
CA PRO A 230 1.84 12.92 -8.28
C PRO A 230 2.35 12.73 -6.85
N ALA A 231 3.57 12.22 -6.74
CA ALA A 231 4.34 12.15 -5.51
C ALA A 231 5.51 13.15 -5.52
N LEU A 232 5.88 13.62 -4.34
CA LEU A 232 7.06 14.45 -4.09
C LEU A 232 8.11 13.66 -3.31
N VAL A 233 9.35 14.13 -3.37
CA VAL A 233 10.42 13.55 -2.56
C VAL A 233 10.38 14.15 -1.15
N MET A 234 10.35 13.30 -0.14
CA MET A 234 10.43 13.64 1.28
C MET A 234 11.68 12.98 1.88
N PRO A 235 12.47 13.67 2.71
CA PRO A 235 13.59 13.05 3.41
C PRO A 235 13.12 11.93 4.35
N ALA A 236 13.87 10.82 4.40
CA ALA A 236 13.46 9.64 5.17
C ALA A 236 13.36 9.87 6.68
N ASN A 237 14.12 10.81 7.22
CA ASN A 237 14.05 11.19 8.64
C ASN A 237 12.75 11.95 9.01
N GLU A 238 11.91 12.31 8.03
CA GLU A 238 10.60 12.92 8.29
C GLU A 238 9.48 11.89 8.40
N LEU A 239 9.73 10.63 8.04
CA LEU A 239 8.70 9.59 8.01
C LEU A 239 7.95 9.45 9.34
N GLU A 240 8.67 9.32 10.46
CA GLU A 240 8.05 9.12 11.76
C GLU A 240 7.08 10.26 12.11
N ARG A 241 7.54 11.51 11.97
CA ARG A 241 6.71 12.70 12.18
C ARG A 241 5.53 12.75 11.23
N PHE A 242 5.72 12.33 9.98
CA PHE A 242 4.65 12.25 9.00
C PHE A 242 3.56 11.26 9.45
N LEU A 243 3.95 10.05 9.89
CA LEU A 243 3.00 9.05 10.39
C LEU A 243 2.24 9.54 11.64
N GLU A 244 2.91 10.30 12.50
CA GLU A 244 2.31 10.85 13.73
C GLU A 244 1.31 11.98 13.47
N THR A 245 1.56 12.81 12.46
CA THR A 245 0.82 14.07 12.25
C THR A 245 -0.15 14.03 11.09
N ALA A 246 0.09 13.17 10.09
CA ALA A 246 -0.80 13.03 8.96
C ALA A 246 -2.02 12.19 9.38
N THR A 247 -3.13 12.88 9.66
CA THR A 247 -4.46 12.26 9.66
C THR A 247 -5.08 12.41 8.26
N PRO A 248 -5.80 11.39 7.76
CA PRO A 248 -6.71 11.58 6.62
C PRO A 248 -7.62 12.78 6.86
N SER A 249 -7.99 13.51 5.81
CA SER A 249 -8.98 14.58 5.93
C SER A 249 -10.35 14.00 6.29
N ASP A 250 -11.02 14.58 7.28
CA ASP A 250 -12.41 14.27 7.64
C ASP A 250 -13.38 14.54 6.47
#